data_AF-A0A7S0LZF5-F1
#
_entry.id   AF-A0A7S0LZF5-F1
#
_cell.length_a   1.000
_cell.length_b   1.000
_cell.length_c   1.000
_cell.angle_alpha   90.00
_cell.angle_beta   90.00
_cell.angle_gamma   90.00
#
_symmetry.space_group_name_H-M   'P 1'
#
loop_
_entity.id
_entity.type
_entity.pdbx_description
1 polymer ?
#
loop_
_entity_poly.entity_id
_entity_poly.type
_entity_poly.pdbx_seq_one_letter_code
_entity_poly.pdbx_strand_id
1 'polypeptide(L)'
;MGRYTTARSFDDRSTEVQAAPTEAEKQAAGKKDVLEVQNTMGSTAGAGSGDFHQYRQSRRRELFRLAKIEIDAKKEDDEEEFQRRKRERAEQAEEQHKKRAEKRKRKKDKKRKGGK
;
A
#
# COMPACT_ATOMS: atom_id res chain seq x y z
N MET A 1 -20.05 -24.53 44.48
CA MET A 1 -19.04 -24.28 43.43
C MET A 1 -19.75 -23.89 42.14
N GLY A 2 -19.96 -22.58 41.93
CA GLY A 2 -20.65 -22.08 40.73
C GLY A 2 -19.75 -22.12 39.50
N ARG A 3 -20.25 -22.64 38.38
CA ARG A 3 -19.53 -22.65 37.11
C ARG A 3 -19.74 -21.30 36.41
N TYR A 4 -18.66 -20.54 36.21
CA TYR A 4 -18.69 -19.36 35.36
C TYR A 4 -18.84 -19.81 33.89
N THR A 5 -20.04 -19.67 33.33
CA THR A 5 -20.27 -19.77 31.88
C THR A 5 -20.31 -18.35 31.32
N THR A 6 -19.16 -17.81 30.89
CA THR A 6 -19.12 -16.61 30.05
C THR A 6 -19.18 -17.01 28.59
N ALA A 7 -20.33 -17.53 28.14
CA ALA A 7 -20.56 -17.78 26.73
C ALA A 7 -20.98 -16.46 26.06
N ARG A 8 -20.02 -15.75 25.48
CA ARG A 8 -20.30 -14.62 24.59
C ARG A 8 -20.68 -15.21 23.22
N SER A 9 -21.97 -15.44 22.99
CA SER A 9 -22.49 -15.86 21.69
C SER A 9 -22.37 -14.69 20.72
N PHE A 10 -21.38 -14.73 19.83
CA PHE A 10 -21.34 -13.90 18.63
C PHE A 10 -22.34 -14.49 17.63
N ASP A 11 -23.52 -13.87 17.51
CA ASP A 11 -24.44 -14.14 16.42
C ASP A 11 -23.93 -13.38 15.19
N ASP A 12 -23.26 -14.07 14.27
CA ASP A 12 -22.67 -13.55 13.02
C ASP A 12 -23.76 -13.27 11.96
N ARG A 13 -24.73 -12.43 12.29
CA ARG A 13 -25.74 -11.96 11.34
C ARG A 13 -25.80 -10.44 11.35
N SER A 14 -25.18 -9.84 10.34
CA SER A 14 -25.31 -8.43 9.93
C SER A 14 -24.72 -7.37 10.85
N THR A 15 -23.45 -7.51 11.24
CA THR A 15 -22.62 -6.31 11.43
C THR A 15 -21.71 -6.19 10.22
N GLU A 16 -22.14 -5.43 9.21
CA GLU A 16 -21.17 -4.79 8.32
C GLU A 16 -20.36 -3.86 9.21
N VAL A 17 -19.26 -4.39 9.76
CA VAL A 17 -18.25 -3.57 10.40
C VAL A 17 -17.69 -2.71 9.28
N GLN A 18 -18.21 -1.49 9.14
CA GLN A 18 -17.55 -0.48 8.32
C GLN A 18 -16.17 -0.29 8.95
N ALA A 19 -15.17 -0.96 8.35
CA ALA A 19 -13.79 -0.80 8.74
C ALA A 19 -13.50 0.70 8.65
N ALA A 20 -13.12 1.31 9.78
CA ALA A 20 -12.76 2.71 9.80
C ALA A 20 -11.72 2.94 8.70
N PRO A 21 -11.86 3.99 7.88
CA PRO A 21 -10.94 4.21 6.78
C PRO A 21 -9.53 4.26 7.33
N THR A 22 -8.63 3.55 6.66
CA THR A 22 -7.25 3.42 7.11
C THR A 22 -6.66 4.82 7.25
N GLU A 23 -5.76 5.01 8.22
CA GLU A 23 -5.19 6.34 8.48
C GLU A 23 -4.51 6.93 7.23
N ALA A 24 -4.03 6.07 6.32
CA ALA A 24 -3.49 6.44 5.02
C ALA A 24 -4.56 7.01 4.06
N GLU A 25 -5.75 6.42 3.99
CA GLU A 25 -6.86 6.91 3.15
C GLU A 25 -7.39 8.27 3.63
N LYS A 26 -7.45 8.47 4.96
CA LYS A 26 -7.83 9.79 5.53
C LYS A 26 -6.80 10.87 5.19
N GLN A 27 -5.51 10.53 5.15
CA GLN A 27 -4.44 11.45 4.79
C GLN A 27 -4.41 11.74 3.28
N ALA A 28 -4.71 10.75 2.44
CA ALA A 28 -4.82 10.92 0.99
C ALA A 28 -6.05 11.75 0.57
N ALA A 29 -7.15 11.68 1.34
CA ALA A 29 -8.31 12.56 1.18
C ALA A 29 -8.08 14.01 1.68
N GLY A 30 -6.85 14.34 2.08
CA GLY A 30 -6.45 15.69 2.46
C GLY A 30 -6.84 16.72 1.40
N LYS A 31 -7.29 17.88 1.88
CA LYS A 31 -7.77 19.02 1.06
C LYS A 31 -6.84 19.24 -0.13
N LYS A 32 -7.40 19.29 -1.35
CA LYS A 32 -6.68 19.65 -2.58
C LYS A 32 -5.82 20.89 -2.29
N ASP A 33 -4.54 20.85 -2.65
CA ASP A 33 -3.59 21.97 -2.53
C ASP A 33 -3.95 23.11 -3.48
N VAL A 34 -5.18 23.64 -3.40
CA VAL A 34 -5.56 24.89 -4.03
C VAL A 34 -4.92 25.97 -3.18
N LEU A 35 -3.78 26.48 -3.65
CA LEU A 35 -3.13 27.67 -3.08
C LEU A 35 -3.98 28.90 -3.43
N GLU A 36 -5.14 29.02 -2.80
CA GLU A 36 -5.95 30.24 -2.90
C GLU A 36 -5.22 31.36 -2.13
N VAL A 37 -4.59 32.26 -2.88
CA VAL A 37 -3.87 33.40 -2.33
C VAL A 37 -4.84 34.58 -2.22
N GLN A 38 -5.31 34.86 -1.00
CA GLN A 38 -6.37 35.85 -0.78
C GLN A 38 -5.88 37.32 -0.86
N ASN A 39 -4.58 37.58 -0.68
CA ASN A 39 -4.03 38.94 -0.61
C ASN A 39 -2.87 39.13 -1.60
N THR A 40 -3.16 39.31 -2.90
CA THR A 40 -2.14 39.59 -3.93
C THR A 40 -2.01 41.10 -4.16
N MET A 41 -0.83 41.64 -3.86
CA MET A 41 -0.43 42.98 -4.30
C MET A 41 -0.30 43.00 -5.84
N GLY A 42 -0.58 44.13 -6.50
CA GLY A 42 -0.53 44.23 -7.96
C GLY A 42 0.84 43.85 -8.54
N SER A 43 0.88 43.36 -9.78
CA SER A 43 2.10 42.81 -10.39
C SER A 43 3.26 43.80 -10.56
N THR A 44 2.99 45.11 -10.48
CA THR A 44 3.98 46.20 -10.57
C THR A 44 4.29 46.83 -9.22
N ALA A 45 3.73 46.29 -8.15
CA ALA A 45 3.89 46.85 -6.82
C ALA A 45 5.23 46.39 -6.22
N GLY A 46 5.92 47.28 -5.49
CA GLY A 46 7.23 46.98 -4.90
C GLY A 46 7.18 45.91 -3.80
N ALA A 47 8.35 45.41 -3.38
CA ALA A 47 8.42 44.41 -2.32
C ALA A 47 7.98 44.99 -0.96
N GLY A 48 6.91 44.44 -0.39
CA GLY A 48 6.43 44.72 0.95
C GLY A 48 7.18 43.94 2.02
N SER A 49 7.07 44.38 3.28
CA SER A 49 7.71 43.71 4.44
C SER A 49 7.19 42.28 4.70
N GLY A 50 5.98 41.97 4.23
CA GLY A 50 5.36 40.64 4.35
C GLY A 50 5.77 39.65 3.26
N ASP A 51 6.31 40.13 2.13
CA ASP A 51 6.54 39.30 0.93
C ASP A 51 7.63 38.26 1.17
N PHE A 52 8.64 38.63 1.97
CA PHE A 52 9.69 37.69 2.37
C PHE A 52 9.11 36.48 3.12
N HIS A 53 8.17 36.71 4.04
CA HIS A 53 7.57 35.62 4.80
C HIS A 53 6.63 34.78 3.94
N GLN A 54 5.91 35.38 2.99
CA GLN A 54 5.10 34.65 2.02
C GLN A 54 5.97 33.73 1.16
N TYR A 55 7.07 34.24 0.59
CA TYR A 55 8.04 33.44 -0.15
C TYR A 55 8.64 32.32 0.71
N ARG A 56 9.03 32.61 1.95
CA ARG A 56 9.58 31.59 2.86
C ARG A 56 8.60 30.45 3.10
N GLN A 57 7.31 30.76 3.28
CA GLN A 57 6.27 29.76 3.50
C GLN A 57 5.98 28.98 2.23
N SER A 58 5.81 29.64 1.08
CA SER A 58 5.55 28.98 -0.21
C SER A 58 6.70 28.07 -0.61
N ARG A 59 7.94 28.54 -0.48
CA ARG A 59 9.14 27.74 -0.74
C ARG A 59 9.21 26.50 0.16
N ARG A 60 8.88 26.64 1.45
CA ARG A 60 8.87 25.50 2.37
C ARG A 60 7.82 24.45 1.94
N ARG A 61 6.63 24.90 1.53
CA ARG A 61 5.57 24.01 1.02
C ARG A 61 6.04 23.27 -0.23
N GLU A 62 6.64 23.97 -1.18
CA GLU A 62 7.16 23.37 -2.41
C GLU A 62 8.29 22.38 -2.16
N LEU A 63 9.25 22.71 -1.29
CA LEU A 63 10.33 21.78 -0.95
C LEU A 63 9.81 20.50 -0.30
N PHE A 64 8.84 20.63 0.61
CA PHE A 64 8.18 19.48 1.21
C PHE A 64 7.42 18.64 0.18
N ARG A 65 6.72 19.29 -0.76
CA ARG A 65 6.02 18.62 -1.86
C ARG A 65 6.98 17.82 -2.73
N LEU A 66 8.11 18.41 -3.14
CA LEU A 66 9.13 17.73 -3.93
C LEU A 66 9.73 16.54 -3.19
N ALA A 67 10.10 16.72 -1.91
CA ALA A 67 10.63 15.64 -1.09
C ALA A 67 9.64 14.48 -0.93
N LYS A 68 8.33 14.78 -0.77
CA LYS A 68 7.29 13.76 -0.71
C LYS A 68 7.19 12.97 -2.01
N ILE A 69 7.20 13.64 -3.16
CA ILE A 69 7.15 12.99 -4.47
C ILE A 69 8.35 12.05 -4.65
N GLU A 70 9.56 12.49 -4.29
CA GLU A 70 10.76 11.65 -4.37
C GLU A 70 10.70 10.42 -3.46
N ILE A 71 10.16 10.57 -2.25
CA ILE A 71 9.98 9.47 -1.31
C ILE A 71 8.96 8.47 -1.83
N ASP A 72 7.83 8.94 -2.35
CA ASP A 72 6.76 8.07 -2.83
C ASP A 72 7.19 7.33 -4.10
N ALA A 73 7.91 7.98 -5.03
CA ALA A 73 8.50 7.32 -6.20
C ALA A 73 9.45 6.17 -5.81
N LYS A 74 10.33 6.38 -4.83
CA LYS A 74 11.22 5.31 -4.34
C LYS A 74 10.46 4.13 -3.73
N LYS A 75 9.38 4.40 -3.01
CA LYS A 75 8.54 3.33 -2.43
C LYS A 75 7.84 2.52 -3.52
N GLU A 76 7.35 3.19 -4.57
CA GLU A 76 6.74 2.53 -5.72
C GLU A 76 7.76 1.62 -6.43
N ASP A 77 8.96 2.12 -6.71
CA ASP A 77 10.05 1.32 -7.28
C ASP A 77 10.40 0.09 -6.41
N ASP A 78 10.55 0.29 -5.10
CA ASP A 78 10.87 -0.79 -4.15
C ASP A 78 9.76 -1.85 -4.08
N GLU A 79 8.49 -1.43 -4.10
CA GLU A 79 7.34 -2.34 -4.08
C GLU A 79 7.24 -3.12 -5.41
N GLU A 80 7.46 -2.47 -6.55
CA GLU A 80 7.50 -3.14 -7.85
C GLU A 80 8.60 -4.20 -7.91
N GLU A 81 9.81 -3.87 -7.44
CA GLU A 81 10.90 -4.82 -7.33
C GLU A 81 10.56 -5.99 -6.41
N PHE A 82 9.95 -5.72 -5.26
CA PHE A 82 9.54 -6.75 -4.32
C PHE A 82 8.50 -7.69 -4.94
N GLN A 83 7.49 -7.14 -5.61
CA GLN A 83 6.45 -7.93 -6.28
C GLN A 83 7.03 -8.76 -7.43
N ARG A 84 7.96 -8.21 -8.21
CA ARG A 84 8.68 -8.95 -9.26
C ARG A 84 9.43 -10.15 -8.67
N ARG A 85 10.26 -9.92 -7.65
CA ARG A 85 11.03 -10.98 -6.98
C ARG A 85 10.12 -12.04 -6.34
N LYS A 86 8.96 -11.64 -5.81
CA LYS A 86 7.97 -12.56 -5.24
C LYS A 86 7.34 -13.46 -6.31
N ARG A 87 6.98 -12.90 -7.47
CA ARG A 87 6.43 -13.66 -8.61
C ARG A 87 7.46 -14.65 -9.15
N GLU A 88 8.69 -14.22 -9.39
CA GLU A 88 9.77 -15.10 -9.86
C GLU A 88 10.00 -16.29 -8.91
N ARG A 89 10.05 -16.05 -7.60
CA ARG A 89 10.18 -17.14 -6.61
C ARG A 89 8.98 -18.09 -6.61
N ALA A 90 7.77 -17.57 -6.78
CA ALA A 90 6.56 -18.38 -6.84
C ALA A 90 6.57 -19.28 -8.09
N GLU A 91 6.91 -18.73 -9.25
CA GLU A 91 7.04 -19.46 -10.51
C GLU A 91 8.10 -20.56 -10.41
N GLN A 92 9.28 -20.25 -9.87
CA GLN A 92 10.32 -21.25 -9.64
C GLN A 92 9.85 -22.37 -8.70
N ALA A 93 9.16 -22.03 -7.61
CA ALA A 93 8.61 -23.03 -6.69
C ALA A 93 7.56 -23.92 -7.37
N GLU A 94 6.68 -23.33 -8.18
CA GLU A 94 5.68 -24.06 -8.97
C GLU A 94 6.31 -25.00 -9.98
N GLU A 95 7.32 -24.56 -10.72
CA GLU A 95 8.04 -25.41 -11.68
C GLU A 95 8.67 -26.61 -10.99
N GLN A 96 9.33 -26.39 -9.86
CA GLN A 96 9.94 -27.47 -9.08
C GLN A 96 8.88 -28.43 -8.55
N HIS A 97 7.73 -27.90 -8.10
CA HIS A 97 6.62 -28.71 -7.65
C HIS A 97 6.00 -29.54 -8.79
N LYS A 98 5.80 -28.94 -9.98
CA LYS A 98 5.32 -29.62 -11.21
C LYS A 98 6.28 -30.74 -11.62
N LYS A 99 7.59 -30.47 -11.72
CA LYS A 99 8.63 -31.48 -12.02
C LYS A 99 8.61 -32.64 -11.02
N ARG A 100 8.48 -32.35 -9.71
CA ARG A 100 8.38 -33.38 -8.66
C ARG A 100 7.07 -34.17 -8.74
N ALA A 101 5.95 -33.53 -9.04
CA ALA A 101 4.64 -34.17 -9.21
C ALA A 101 4.65 -35.13 -10.42
N GLU A 102 5.21 -34.71 -11.56
CA GLU A 102 5.38 -35.55 -12.75
C GLU A 102 6.24 -36.78 -12.47
N LYS A 103 7.38 -36.61 -11.78
CA LYS A 103 8.23 -37.74 -11.37
C LYS A 103 7.47 -38.73 -10.49
N ARG A 104 6.64 -38.25 -9.55
CA ARG A 104 5.78 -39.11 -8.71
C ARG A 104 4.72 -39.84 -9.54
N LYS A 105 4.06 -39.15 -10.49
CA LYS A 105 3.07 -39.75 -11.40
C LYS A 105 3.68 -40.86 -12.26
N ARG A 106 4.83 -40.59 -12.90
CA ARG A 106 5.58 -41.60 -13.69
C ARG A 106 5.95 -42.83 -12.86
N LYS A 107 6.41 -42.66 -11.61
CA LYS A 107 6.70 -43.79 -10.71
C LYS A 107 5.45 -44.60 -10.37
N LYS A 108 4.32 -43.93 -10.08
CA LYS A 108 3.03 -44.57 -9.81
C LYS A 108 2.56 -45.39 -11.02
N ASP A 109 2.65 -44.83 -12.22
CA ASP A 109 2.21 -45.51 -13.45
C ASP A 109 3.08 -46.74 -13.76
N LYS A 110 4.40 -46.68 -13.56
CA LYS A 110 5.28 -47.85 -13.69
C LYS A 110 4.92 -48.97 -12.71
N LYS A 111 4.65 -48.64 -11.44
CA LYS A 111 4.24 -49.64 -10.43
C LYS A 111 2.89 -50.29 -10.77
N ARG A 112 1.96 -49.55 -11.38
CA ARG A 112 0.68 -50.10 -11.85
C ARG A 112 0.83 -51.01 -13.07
N LYS A 113 1.77 -50.70 -13.99
CA LYS A 113 2.03 -51.50 -15.20
C LYS A 113 2.88 -52.76 -14.95
N GLY A 114 3.81 -52.73 -13.99
CA GLY A 114 4.67 -53.87 -13.64
C GLY A 114 4.10 -54.79 -12.56
N GLY A 115 2.81 -54.64 -12.21
CA GLY A 115 2.11 -55.46 -11.22
C GLY A 115 1.22 -56.55 -11.85
N LYS A 116 1.63 -57.09 -13.00
CA LYS A 116 1.03 -58.28 -13.61
C LYS A 116 2.13 -59.29 -13.89
#